data_AF-A0AA38HKC1-F1
#
_entry.id   AF-A0AA38HKC1-F1
#
_cell.length_a   1.000
_cell.length_b   1.000
_cell.length_c   1.000
_cell.angle_alpha   90.00
_cell.angle_beta   90.00
_cell.angle_gamma   90.00
#
_symmetry.space_group_name_H-M   'P 1'
#
loop_
_entity.id
_entity.type
_entity.pdbx_description
1 polymer ?
#
loop_
_entity_poly.entity_id
_entity_poly.type
_entity_poly.pdbx_seq_one_letter_code
_entity_poly.pdbx_strand_id
1 'polypeptide(L)' 'MAGSTNIRATIRWDYAPDVCKDYKETGYCGFGDTCKFMHDRGDYKMGWQLDKEYDRGTYGKRFTILNVYYMGYIDK' A
#
# COMPACT_ATOMS: atom_id res chain seq x y z
N MET A 1 -14.83 -12.06 30.37
CA MET A 1 -15.99 -12.28 29.49
C MET A 1 -15.66 -13.45 28.56
N ALA A 2 -16.40 -14.55 28.64
CA ALA A 2 -16.25 -15.65 27.68
C ALA A 2 -17.09 -15.34 26.43
N GLY A 3 -16.47 -15.35 25.25
CA GLY A 3 -17.18 -15.23 23.98
C GLY A 3 -18.05 -16.45 23.69
N SER A 4 -19.02 -16.32 22.78
CA SER A 4 -19.90 -17.44 22.40
C SER A 4 -19.11 -18.57 21.75
N THR A 5 -19.50 -19.80 22.03
CA THR A 5 -18.77 -21.03 21.66
C THR A 5 -18.82 -21.36 20.16
N ASN A 6 -19.75 -20.78 19.40
CA ASN A 6 -20.02 -21.17 18.01
C ASN A 6 -20.24 -19.98 17.05
N ILE A 7 -19.46 -18.92 17.18
CA ILE A 7 -19.45 -17.81 16.22
C ILE A 7 -18.34 -18.00 15.19
N ARG A 8 -18.69 -17.89 13.90
CA ARG A 8 -17.71 -17.74 12.82
C ARG A 8 -17.48 -16.26 12.56
N ALA A 9 -16.31 -15.74 12.91
CA ALA A 9 -15.92 -14.39 12.51
C ALA A 9 -15.65 -14.35 11.00
N THR A 10 -16.17 -13.33 10.31
CA THR A 10 -15.82 -13.07 8.91
C THR A 10 -14.56 -12.21 8.88
N ILE A 11 -13.55 -12.65 8.12
CA ILE A 11 -12.34 -11.85 7.90
C ILE A 11 -12.51 -11.02 6.63
N ARG A 12 -12.18 -9.74 6.71
CA ARG A 12 -12.13 -8.82 5.57
C ARG A 12 -10.77 -8.14 5.59
N TRP A 13 -10.15 -8.04 4.42
CA TRP A 13 -8.88 -7.35 4.25
C TRP A 13 -9.19 -5.87 4.04
N ASP A 14 -8.76 -5.02 4.97
CA ASP A 14 -8.80 -3.57 4.79
C ASP A 14 -7.53 -3.12 4.09
N TYR A 15 -7.67 -2.76 2.82
CA TYR A 15 -6.55 -2.34 1.98
C TYR A 15 -6.24 -0.86 2.09
N ALA A 16 -7.05 -0.07 2.82
CA ALA A 16 -6.83 1.35 2.96
C ALA A 16 -5.72 1.61 4.00
N PRO A 17 -4.57 2.19 3.61
CA PRO A 17 -3.55 2.55 4.58
C PRO A 17 -3.96 3.82 5.31
N ASP A 18 -3.89 3.81 6.64
CA ASP A 18 -4.07 5.01 7.47
C ASP A 18 -2.81 5.89 7.48
N VAL A 19 -2.27 6.22 6.29
CA VAL A 19 -1.09 7.07 6.12
C VAL A 19 -1.51 8.46 5.66
N CYS A 20 -0.93 9.49 6.27
CA CYS A 20 -1.21 10.88 5.90
C CYS A 20 -0.69 11.17 4.50
N LYS A 21 -1.61 11.44 3.57
CA LYS A 21 -1.31 11.80 2.18
C LYS A 21 -0.37 13.02 2.09
N ASP A 22 -0.73 14.11 2.77
CA ASP A 22 0.01 15.37 2.69
C ASP A 22 1.42 15.22 3.25
N TYR A 23 1.56 14.51 4.38
CA TYR A 23 2.87 14.23 4.97
C TYR A 23 3.72 13.32 4.08
N LYS A 24 3.11 12.37 3.37
CA LYS A 24 3.86 11.47 2.49
C LYS A 24 4.35 12.17 1.22
N GLU A 25 3.52 12.99 0.58
CA GLU A 25 3.88 13.66 -0.67
C GLU A 25 4.79 14.88 -0.45
N THR A 26 4.45 15.71 0.54
CA THR A 26 5.14 17.01 0.75
C THR A 26 6.12 16.97 1.91
N GLY A 27 5.99 15.99 2.80
CA GLY A 27 6.77 15.93 4.02
C GLY A 27 6.27 16.81 5.16
N TYR A 28 5.19 17.56 4.95
CA TYR A 28 4.61 18.47 5.92
C TYR A 28 3.12 18.19 6.05
N CYS A 29 2.63 18.06 7.29
CA CYS A 29 1.21 17.98 7.58
C CYS A 29 0.77 19.26 8.27
N GLY A 30 -0.23 19.95 7.71
CA GLY A 30 -0.79 21.17 8.31
C GLY A 30 -1.44 20.94 9.68
N PHE A 31 -1.83 19.70 9.99
CA PHE A 31 -2.37 19.31 11.30
C PHE A 31 -1.27 19.02 12.34
N GLY A 32 0.00 18.96 11.94
CA GLY A 32 1.11 18.60 12.83
C GLY A 32 0.87 17.26 13.54
N ASP A 33 1.30 17.16 14.80
CA ASP A 33 1.18 15.93 15.59
C ASP A 33 -0.26 15.57 16.00
N THR A 34 -1.23 16.43 15.70
CA THR A 34 -2.66 16.15 15.94
C THR A 34 -3.32 15.39 14.78
N CYS A 35 -2.57 15.05 13.74
CA CYS A 35 -3.07 14.32 12.59
C CYS A 35 -3.61 12.94 12.99
N LYS A 36 -4.83 12.62 12.54
CA LYS A 36 -5.46 11.31 12.73
C LYS A 36 -4.67 10.18 12.03
N PHE A 37 -3.95 10.51 10.97
CA PHE A 37 -3.29 9.55 10.08
C PHE A 37 -1.79 9.46 10.37
N MET A 38 -1.18 8.31 10.07
CA MET A 38 0.21 8.03 10.34
C MET A 38 1.16 8.89 9.48
N HIS A 39 2.16 9.49 10.13
CA HIS A 39 3.23 10.25 9.49
C HIS A 39 4.40 9.34 9.08
N ASP A 40 4.20 8.53 8.03
CA ASP A 40 5.26 7.70 7.45
C ASP A 40 5.64 8.16 6.04
N ARG A 41 6.94 8.10 5.71
CA ARG A 41 7.49 8.42 4.39
C ARG A 41 8.01 7.19 3.64
N GLY A 42 7.72 5.99 4.13
CA GLY A 42 8.14 4.75 3.48
C GLY A 42 7.36 4.49 2.19
N ASP A 43 8.07 4.28 1.09
CA ASP A 43 7.50 3.87 -0.20
C ASP A 43 7.48 2.35 -0.35
N TYR A 44 6.74 1.69 0.53
CA TYR A 44 6.51 0.25 0.45
C TYR A 44 5.43 -0.08 -0.57
N LYS A 45 5.59 -1.19 -1.28
CA LYS A 45 4.53 -1.74 -2.13
C LYS A 45 3.45 -2.34 -1.25
N MET A 46 2.20 -2.07 -1.60
CA MET A 46 1.05 -2.66 -0.91
C MET A 46 0.90 -4.14 -1.30
N GLY A 47 0.30 -4.96 -0.43
CA GLY A 47 0.11 -6.40 -0.69
C GLY A 47 -0.50 -6.70 -2.07
N TRP A 48 -1.56 -5.97 -2.44
CA TRP A 48 -2.21 -6.13 -3.75
C TRP A 48 -1.30 -5.79 -4.95
N GLN A 49 -0.31 -4.91 -4.77
CA GLN A 49 0.67 -4.60 -5.82
C GLN A 49 1.65 -5.76 -5.97
N LEU A 50 2.07 -6.36 -4.85
CA LEU A 50 2.94 -7.54 -4.84
C LEU A 50 2.23 -8.76 -5.44
N ASP A 51 0.96 -8.99 -5.10
CA ASP A 51 0.16 -10.08 -5.66
C ASP A 51 0.07 -9.96 -7.19
N LYS A 52 -0.19 -8.75 -7.71
CA LYS A 52 -0.17 -8.50 -9.17
C LYS A 52 1.20 -8.72 -9.79
N GLU A 53 2.28 -8.32 -9.12
CA GLU A 53 3.64 -8.54 -9.63
C GLU A 53 4.02 -10.02 -9.66
N TYR A 54 3.52 -10.79 -8.69
CA TYR A 54 3.65 -12.24 -8.61
C TYR A 54 2.88 -12.91 -9.75
N ASP A 55 1.61 -12.59 -9.94
CA ASP A 55 0.78 -13.13 -11.04
C ASP A 55 1.39 -12.81 -12.43
N ARG A 56 2.02 -11.64 -12.57
CA ARG A 56 2.72 -11.21 -13.78
C ARG A 56 4.11 -11.84 -13.96
N GLY A 57 4.61 -12.62 -12.98
CA GLY A 57 5.95 -13.20 -13.04
C GLY A 57 7.08 -12.15 -13.04
N THR A 58 6.82 -10.97 -12.48
CA THR A 58 7.76 -9.84 -12.39
C THR A 58 8.31 -9.65 -10.98
N TYR A 59 7.81 -10.40 -10.01
CA TYR A 59 8.25 -10.37 -8.62
C TYR A 59 9.78 -10.56 -8.51
N GLY A 60 10.45 -9.59 -7.88
CA GLY A 60 11.91 -9.62 -7.66
C GLY A 60 12.79 -9.24 -8.86
N LYS A 61 12.22 -8.88 -10.02
CA LYS A 61 13.03 -8.38 -11.15
C LYS A 61 13.45 -6.93 -10.88
N ARG A 62 14.76 -6.68 -10.93
CA ARG A 62 15.33 -5.32 -10.79
C ARG A 62 14.90 -4.47 -11.98
N PHE A 63 14.06 -3.48 -11.73
CA PHE A 63 13.65 -2.50 -12.74
C PHE A 63 14.88 -1.65 -13.13
N THR A 64 15.51 -2.00 -14.25
CA THR A 64 16.41 -1.09 -14.96
C THR A 64 15.57 0.02 -15.59
N ILE A 65 16.10 1.24 -15.61
CA ILE A 65 15.43 2.48 -16.06
C ILE A 65 14.74 2.32 -17.44
N LEU A 66 15.28 1.44 -18.30
CA LEU A 66 14.71 1.08 -19.61
C LEU A 66 13.35 0.33 -19.53
N ASN A 67 13.12 -0.48 -18.50
CA ASN A 67 11.88 -1.27 -18.34
C ASN A 67 10.72 -0.42 -17.79
N VAL A 68 11.01 0.72 -17.17
CA VAL A 68 9.98 1.67 -16.69
C VAL A 68 9.32 2.38 -17.89
N TYR A 69 10.11 2.79 -18.89
CA TYR A 69 9.60 3.45 -20.09
C TYR A 69 8.76 2.52 -20.97
N TYR A 70 9.14 1.24 -21.11
CA TYR A 70 8.44 0.32 -22.01
C TYR A 70 7.08 -0.13 -21.44
N MET A 71 6.95 -0.28 -20.12
CA MET A 71 5.69 -0.66 -19.48
C MET A 71 4.73 0.52 -19.27
N GLY A 72 5.24 1.76 -19.19
CA GLY A 72 4.39 2.96 -19.10
C GLY A 72 3.84 3.48 -20.44
N TYR A 73 4.29 2.94 -21.58
CA TYR A 73 3.88 3.38 -22.93
C TYR A 73 2.80 2.48 -23.58
N ILE A 74 2.50 1.32 -22.99
CA ILE A 74 1.51 0.37 -23.50
C ILE A 74 0.10 0.65 -22.93
N ASP A 75 0.02 1.41 -21.82
CA ASP A 75 -1.24 1.80 -21.17
C ASP A 75 -1.78 3.19 -21.64
N LYS A 76 -1.43 3.65 -22.87
CA LYS A 76 -2.01 4.84 -23.52
C LYS A 76 -2.77 4.50 -24.79
#